data_AF-A0A699VAZ4-F1
#
_entry.id   AF-A0A699VAZ4-F1
#
_cell.length_a   1.000
_cell.length_b   1.000
_cell.length_c   1.000
_cell.angle_alpha   90.00
_cell.angle_beta   90.00
_cell.angle_gamma   90.00
#
_symmetry.space_group_name_H-M   'P 1'
#
loop_
_entity.id
_entity.type
_entity.pdbx_description
1 polymer ?
#
loop_
_entity_poly.entity_id
_entity_poly.type
_entity_poly.pdbx_seq_one_letter_code
_entity_poly.pdbx_strand_id
1 'polypeptide(L)'
;LRKNEENYTTHDLELGAVVFALRLWRLYLYGTKCKVFTDHKSLQYILDQKELNMRQRRWIELLSDYDYEIRYHPGKANVVADALSRKDKEPIRVRDLVVMVHKNLPEQIKNAQAKAYEKENIGAEGFVGEGEPFEVRADGTKCLRG
;
A
#
# COMPACT_ATOMS: atom_id res chain seq x y z
N LEU A 1 10.22 7.82 -8.65
CA LEU A 1 9.64 7.10 -9.80
C LEU A 1 10.70 6.99 -10.89
N ARG A 2 10.64 5.99 -11.77
CA ARG A 2 11.48 6.00 -12.98
C ARG A 2 11.01 7.17 -13.87
N LYS A 3 11.89 7.75 -14.69
CA LYS A 3 11.54 8.91 -15.55
C LYS A 3 10.31 8.67 -16.45
N ASN A 4 10.06 7.42 -16.84
CA ASN A 4 8.90 7.04 -17.65
C ASN A 4 7.59 6.87 -16.85
N GLU A 5 7.67 6.75 -15.53
CA GLU A 5 6.53 6.64 -14.62
C GLU A 5 6.03 8.02 -14.16
N GLU A 6 6.81 9.09 -14.38
CA GLU A 6 6.42 10.47 -14.03
C GLU A 6 5.20 10.97 -14.82
N ASN A 7 4.95 10.41 -16.01
CA ASN A 7 3.80 10.76 -16.85
C ASN A 7 2.55 9.90 -16.58
N TYR A 8 2.59 9.03 -15.56
CA TYR A 8 1.46 8.15 -15.27
C TYR A 8 0.38 8.92 -14.50
N THR A 9 -0.87 8.61 -14.81
CA THR A 9 -1.99 9.11 -14.00
C THR A 9 -1.87 8.51 -12.60
N THR A 10 -2.41 9.21 -11.59
CA THR A 10 -2.43 8.70 -10.21
C THR A 10 -3.02 7.29 -10.14
N HIS A 11 -4.09 7.04 -10.88
CA HIS A 11 -4.70 5.72 -10.98
C HIS A 11 -3.73 4.61 -11.44
N ASP A 12 -2.93 4.89 -12.48
CA ASP A 12 -1.93 3.95 -12.98
C ASP A 12 -0.75 3.80 -12.00
N LEU A 13 -0.39 4.85 -11.25
CA LEU A 13 0.63 4.76 -10.21
C LEU A 13 0.19 3.87 -9.06
N GLU A 14 -1.06 4.04 -8.59
CA GLU A 14 -1.63 3.22 -7.51
C GLU A 14 -1.78 1.76 -7.93
N LEU A 15 -2.30 1.49 -9.13
CA LEU A 15 -2.36 0.12 -9.66
C LEU A 15 -0.96 -0.49 -9.81
N GLY A 16 0.01 0.30 -10.29
CA GLY A 16 1.40 -0.11 -10.41
C GLY A 16 2.02 -0.46 -9.06
N ALA A 17 1.69 0.27 -7.99
CA ALA A 17 2.13 -0.04 -6.63
C ALA A 17 1.59 -1.38 -6.13
N VAL A 18 0.30 -1.68 -6.39
CA VAL A 18 -0.31 -2.99 -6.04
C VAL A 18 0.38 -4.13 -6.79
N VAL A 19 0.54 -3.99 -8.11
CA VAL A 19 1.22 -4.97 -8.97
C VAL A 19 2.66 -5.20 -8.50
N PHE A 20 3.37 -4.13 -8.17
CA PHE A 20 4.74 -4.21 -7.66
C PHE A 20 4.80 -4.96 -6.32
N ALA A 21 3.89 -4.67 -5.38
CA ALA A 21 3.83 -5.34 -4.09
C ALA A 21 3.56 -6.84 -4.25
N LEU A 22 2.55 -7.23 -5.04
CA LEU A 22 2.22 -8.64 -5.27
C LEU A 22 3.38 -9.41 -5.91
N ARG A 23 4.09 -8.79 -6.86
CA ARG A 23 5.29 -9.39 -7.46
C ARG A 23 6.44 -9.53 -6.47
N LEU A 24 6.66 -8.53 -5.61
CA LEU A 24 7.73 -8.55 -4.61
C LEU A 24 7.50 -9.66 -3.57
N TRP A 25 6.25 -9.85 -3.16
CA TRP A 25 5.84 -10.82 -2.16
C TRP A 25 5.32 -12.13 -2.74
N ARG A 26 5.58 -12.41 -4.03
CA ARG A 26 5.06 -13.58 -4.75
C ARG A 26 5.28 -14.89 -4.00
N LEU A 27 6.46 -15.09 -3.40
CA LEU A 27 6.79 -16.30 -2.65
C LEU A 27 5.89 -16.55 -1.43
N TYR A 28 5.27 -15.51 -0.89
CA TYR A 28 4.41 -15.58 0.29
C TYR A 28 2.91 -15.59 -0.05
N LEU A 29 2.53 -14.98 -1.18
CA LEU A 29 1.14 -14.78 -1.55
C LEU A 29 0.60 -15.83 -2.52
N TYR A 30 1.49 -16.58 -3.18
CA TYR A 30 1.06 -17.58 -4.16
C TYR A 30 0.29 -18.72 -3.50
N GLY A 31 -0.90 -19.03 -4.04
CA GLY A 31 -1.79 -20.07 -3.49
C GLY A 31 -2.55 -19.68 -2.22
N THR A 32 -2.47 -18.43 -1.78
CA THR A 32 -3.21 -17.91 -0.61
C THR A 32 -4.12 -16.76 -1.02
N LYS A 33 -5.32 -16.70 -0.42
CA LYS A 33 -6.22 -15.56 -0.59
C LYS A 33 -5.67 -14.34 0.17
N CYS A 34 -5.40 -13.27 -0.55
CA CYS A 34 -4.89 -12.02 0.03
C CYS A 34 -5.92 -10.89 -0.08
N LYS A 35 -5.99 -10.03 0.94
CA LYS A 35 -6.81 -8.82 0.91
C LYS A 35 -5.89 -7.62 0.68
N VAL A 36 -6.09 -6.88 -0.40
CA VAL A 36 -5.32 -5.68 -0.73
C VAL A 36 -6.17 -4.46 -0.35
N PHE A 37 -5.69 -3.69 0.62
CA PHE A 37 -6.33 -2.44 1.02
C PHE A 37 -5.71 -1.26 0.27
N THR A 38 -6.53 -0.41 -0.34
CA THR A 38 -6.11 0.78 -1.08
C THR A 38 -7.01 1.96 -0.75
N ASP A 39 -6.43 3.15 -0.65
CA ASP A 39 -7.16 4.41 -0.52
C ASP A 39 -7.63 4.98 -1.86
N HIS A 40 -7.37 4.27 -2.97
CA HIS A 40 -7.82 4.65 -4.28
C HIS A 40 -9.11 3.91 -4.65
N LYS A 41 -10.26 4.51 -4.34
CA LYS A 41 -11.59 3.87 -4.46
C LYS A 41 -11.89 3.26 -5.83
N SER A 42 -11.43 3.85 -6.93
CA SER A 42 -11.71 3.31 -8.26
C SER A 42 -10.98 2.00 -8.57
N LEU A 43 -9.88 1.67 -7.86
CA LEU A 43 -9.18 0.40 -8.03
C LEU A 43 -10.01 -0.80 -7.57
N GLN A 44 -11.01 -0.58 -6.71
CA GLN A 44 -11.96 -1.63 -6.34
C GLN A 44 -12.73 -2.18 -7.55
N TYR A 45 -12.93 -1.35 -8.58
CA TYR A 45 -13.71 -1.67 -9.77
C TYR A 45 -12.82 -1.86 -11.02
N ILE A 46 -11.52 -2.07 -10.84
CA ILE A 46 -10.57 -2.16 -11.96
C ILE A 46 -10.89 -3.29 -12.94
N LEU A 47 -11.49 -4.38 -12.46
CA LEU A 47 -11.91 -5.52 -13.28
C LEU A 47 -13.23 -5.26 -14.02
N ASP A 48 -14.08 -4.37 -13.49
CA ASP A 48 -15.38 -4.04 -14.07
C ASP A 48 -15.29 -2.93 -15.14
N GLN A 49 -14.12 -2.30 -15.27
CA GLN A 49 -13.90 -1.24 -16.25
C GLN A 49 -13.93 -1.79 -17.68
N LYS A 50 -14.89 -1.28 -18.47
CA LYS A 50 -15.10 -1.69 -19.87
C LYS A 50 -13.91 -1.38 -20.79
N GLU A 51 -13.18 -0.30 -20.52
CA GLU A 51 -12.06 0.15 -21.33
C GLU A 51 -10.80 0.29 -20.50
N LEU A 52 -9.95 -0.74 -20.61
CA LEU A 52 -8.63 -0.76 -19.99
C LEU A 52 -7.56 -0.43 -21.02
N ASN A 53 -6.61 0.42 -20.64
CA ASN A 53 -5.41 0.69 -21.45
C ASN A 53 -4.55 -0.59 -21.56
N MET A 54 -3.76 -0.75 -22.63
CA MET A 54 -2.87 -1.90 -22.83
C MET A 54 -1.96 -2.18 -21.61
N ARG A 55 -1.50 -1.12 -20.93
CA ARG A 55 -0.71 -1.25 -19.69
C ARG A 55 -1.51 -1.91 -18.57
N GLN A 56 -2.71 -1.41 -18.31
CA GLN A 56 -3.60 -1.92 -17.26
C GLN A 56 -3.98 -3.38 -17.56
N ARG A 57 -4.23 -3.73 -18.83
CA ARG A 57 -4.50 -5.12 -19.22
C ARG A 57 -3.35 -6.06 -18.88
N ARG A 58 -2.10 -5.69 -19.22
CA ARG A 58 -0.91 -6.49 -18.87
C ARG A 58 -0.75 -6.67 -17.36
N TRP A 59 -1.10 -5.65 -16.60
CA TRP A 59 -1.06 -5.72 -15.14
C TRP A 59 -2.17 -6.60 -14.58
N ILE A 60 -3.40 -6.49 -15.07
CA ILE A 60 -4.52 -7.35 -14.65
C ILE A 60 -4.27 -8.81 -14.99
N GLU A 61 -3.67 -9.09 -16.15
CA GLU A 61 -3.24 -10.44 -16.51
C GLU A 61 -2.28 -11.01 -15.47
N LEU A 62 -1.27 -10.24 -15.06
CA LEU A 62 -0.37 -10.64 -13.96
C LEU A 62 -1.10 -10.80 -12.62
N LEU A 63 -2.08 -9.94 -12.33
CA LEU A 63 -2.86 -10.05 -11.09
C LEU A 63 -3.70 -11.32 -11.08
N SER A 64 -4.16 -11.81 -12.24
CA SER A 64 -5.00 -13.01 -12.34
C SER A 64 -4.31 -14.30 -11.86
N ASP A 65 -2.98 -14.30 -11.75
CA ASP A 65 -2.20 -15.40 -11.14
C ASP A 65 -2.38 -15.50 -9.61
N TYR A 66 -2.96 -14.48 -8.97
CA TYR A 66 -3.15 -14.40 -7.52
C TYR A 66 -4.62 -14.47 -7.15
N ASP A 67 -4.92 -15.09 -6.00
CA ASP A 67 -6.23 -14.97 -5.36
C ASP A 67 -6.22 -13.72 -4.47
N TYR A 68 -6.79 -12.62 -4.96
CA TYR A 68 -6.78 -11.33 -4.28
C TYR A 68 -8.17 -10.69 -4.20
N GLU A 69 -8.38 -9.89 -3.16
CA GLU A 69 -9.56 -9.06 -2.99
C GLU A 69 -9.15 -7.61 -2.72
N ILE A 70 -9.47 -6.70 -3.65
CA ILE A 70 -9.20 -5.26 -3.47
C ILE A 70 -10.33 -4.64 -2.65
N ARG A 71 -9.98 -4.03 -1.52
CA ARG A 71 -10.91 -3.30 -0.65
C ARG A 71 -10.47 -1.86 -0.50
N TYR A 72 -11.44 -0.95 -0.59
CA TYR A 72 -11.20 0.45 -0.26
C TYR A 72 -10.96 0.60 1.26
N HIS A 73 -9.91 1.34 1.60
CA HIS A 73 -9.58 1.74 2.96
C HIS A 73 -9.28 3.24 2.98
N PRO A 74 -9.98 4.05 3.78
CA PRO A 74 -9.82 5.51 3.75
C PRO A 74 -8.36 5.95 3.89
N GLY A 75 -7.94 6.95 3.09
CA GLY A 75 -6.55 7.43 3.08
C GLY A 75 -6.06 7.90 4.45
N LYS A 76 -6.96 8.48 5.27
CA LYS A 76 -6.67 8.85 6.66
C LYS A 76 -6.32 7.66 7.56
N ALA A 77 -6.77 6.46 7.21
CA ALA A 77 -6.45 5.22 7.89
C ALA A 77 -5.33 4.43 7.18
N ASN A 78 -4.91 4.85 5.98
CA ASN A 78 -3.84 4.24 5.18
C ASN A 78 -2.44 4.85 5.44
N VAL A 79 -2.27 5.50 6.59
CA VAL A 79 -1.07 6.29 6.94
C VAL A 79 0.24 5.50 6.91
N VAL A 80 0.21 4.20 7.18
CA VAL A 80 1.42 3.37 7.14
C VAL A 80 1.89 3.20 5.70
N ALA A 81 0.98 2.86 4.79
CA ALA A 81 1.31 2.70 3.37
C ALA A 81 1.79 4.04 2.77
N ASP A 82 1.12 5.13 3.12
CA ASP A 82 1.50 6.49 2.70
C ASP A 82 2.91 6.86 3.19
N ALA A 83 3.23 6.62 4.47
CA ALA A 83 4.57 6.84 5.03
C ALA A 83 5.65 5.98 4.36
N LEU A 84 5.32 4.73 3.98
CA LEU A 84 6.24 3.86 3.25
C LEU A 84 6.46 4.32 1.80
N SER A 85 5.44 4.90 1.16
CA SER A 85 5.47 5.38 -0.22
C SER A 85 6.28 6.67 -0.38
N ARG A 86 6.17 7.61 0.56
CA ARG A 86 6.75 8.97 0.48
C ARG A 86 8.25 9.09 0.80
N LYS A 87 8.99 7.99 0.78
CA LYS A 87 10.32 7.94 1.40
C LYS A 87 11.43 8.58 0.54
N ASP A 88 12.14 9.53 1.14
CA ASP A 88 13.39 10.07 0.62
C ASP A 88 14.46 8.97 0.57
N LYS A 89 14.91 8.65 -0.65
CA LYS A 89 15.96 7.66 -0.90
C LYS A 89 17.30 8.38 -0.93
N GLU A 90 17.96 8.48 0.21
CA GLU A 90 19.40 8.77 0.20
C GLU A 90 20.18 7.45 0.08
N PRO A 91 20.86 7.19 -1.05
CA PRO A 91 21.69 6.00 -1.18
C PRO A 91 22.98 6.18 -0.37
N ILE A 92 23.10 5.45 0.74
CA ILE A 92 24.38 5.33 1.45
C ILE A 92 25.22 4.31 0.67
N ARG A 93 26.29 4.77 0.02
CA ARG A 93 27.26 3.90 -0.65
C ARG A 93 28.23 3.35 0.38
N VAL A 94 28.08 2.08 0.75
CA VAL A 94 29.13 1.30 1.40
C VAL A 94 29.84 0.51 0.31
N ARG A 95 31.18 0.44 0.34
CA ARG A 95 31.99 -0.20 -0.72
C ARG A 95 31.40 -1.57 -1.07
N ASP A 96 31.05 -1.71 -2.35
CA ASP A 96 30.48 -2.89 -3.04
C ASP A 96 29.06 -3.37 -2.70
N LEU A 97 28.34 -2.77 -1.75
CA LEU A 97 26.91 -3.08 -1.52
C LEU A 97 26.11 -1.82 -1.21
N VAL A 98 25.20 -1.44 -2.11
CA VAL A 98 24.20 -0.40 -1.83
C VAL A 98 23.14 -0.99 -0.92
N VAL A 99 23.28 -0.78 0.39
CA VAL A 99 22.25 -1.12 1.37
C VAL A 99 21.37 0.10 1.58
N MET A 100 20.07 -0.03 1.28
CA MET A 100 19.07 0.97 1.64
C MET A 100 18.81 0.87 3.15
N VAL A 101 19.62 1.57 3.96
CA VAL A 101 19.40 1.63 5.41
C VAL A 101 18.38 2.71 5.72
N HIS A 102 17.27 2.29 6.31
CA HIS A 102 16.17 3.18 6.65
C HIS A 102 16.20 3.56 8.12
N LYS A 103 17.10 4.49 8.47
CA LYS A 103 17.42 4.80 9.87
C LYS A 103 16.22 5.17 10.74
N ASN A 104 15.17 5.79 10.17
CA ASN A 104 14.03 6.33 10.93
C ASN A 104 12.66 5.73 10.52
N LEU A 105 12.62 4.64 9.75
CA LEU A 105 11.33 4.11 9.25
C LEU A 105 10.38 3.65 10.36
N PRO A 106 10.82 2.92 11.40
CA PRO A 106 9.91 2.52 12.47
C PRO A 106 9.30 3.72 13.20
N GLU A 107 10.06 4.79 13.37
CA GLU A 107 9.61 6.03 14.01
C GLU A 107 8.62 6.80 13.12
N GLN A 108 8.89 6.87 11.81
CA GLN A 108 7.95 7.44 10.83
C GLN A 108 6.61 6.70 10.83
N ILE A 109 6.64 5.36 10.88
CA ILE A 109 5.42 4.54 10.96
C ILE A 109 4.64 4.86 12.25
N LYS A 110 5.32 4.89 13.41
CA LYS A 110 4.69 5.22 14.69
C LYS A 110 4.07 6.62 14.69
N ASN A 111 4.79 7.61 14.18
CA ASN A 111 4.30 8.99 14.10
C ASN A 111 3.10 9.13 13.14
N ALA A 112 3.14 8.45 12.00
CA ALA A 112 2.04 8.42 11.05
C ALA A 112 0.77 7.78 11.68
N GLN A 113 0.94 6.67 12.40
CA GLN A 113 -0.15 6.02 13.15
C GLN A 113 -0.70 6.89 14.29
N ALA A 114 0.16 7.58 15.04
CA ALA A 114 -0.25 8.49 16.11
C ALA A 114 -1.10 9.65 15.56
N LYS A 115 -0.66 10.25 14.44
CA LYS A 115 -1.39 11.33 13.77
C LYS A 115 -2.76 10.88 13.23
N ALA A 116 -2.86 9.67 12.69
CA ALA A 116 -4.15 9.11 12.25
C ALA A 116 -5.16 8.93 13.39
N TYR A 117 -4.68 8.68 14.62
CA TYR A 117 -5.51 8.48 15.80
C TYR A 117 -5.91 9.78 16.52
N GLU A 118 -5.51 10.95 16.02
CA GLU A 118 -5.96 12.24 16.56
C GLU A 118 -7.47 12.39 16.36
N LYS A 119 -8.18 12.94 17.38
CA LYS A 119 -9.65 13.03 17.42
C LYS A 119 -10.25 13.75 16.21
N GLU A 120 -9.53 14.68 15.60
CA GLU A 120 -9.93 15.40 14.39
C GLU A 120 -9.98 14.50 13.14
N ASN A 121 -9.20 13.41 13.12
CA ASN A 121 -9.09 12.47 11.99
C ASN A 121 -10.04 11.27 12.12
N ILE A 122 -10.54 10.98 13.31
CA ILE A 122 -11.46 9.86 13.61
C ILE A 122 -12.88 10.10 13.06
N GLY A 123 -13.25 11.36 12.75
CA GLY A 123 -14.65 11.79 12.66
C GLY A 123 -15.32 11.93 11.27
N ALA A 124 -14.91 11.26 10.19
CA ALA A 124 -15.66 11.41 8.92
C ALA A 124 -15.69 10.19 7.99
N GLU A 125 -14.67 9.34 8.00
CA GLU A 125 -14.62 8.13 7.18
C GLU A 125 -14.19 7.00 8.09
N GLY A 126 -15.16 6.33 8.70
CA GLY A 126 -14.95 5.31 9.71
C GLY A 126 -13.88 4.32 9.27
N PHE A 127 -12.96 3.99 10.18
CA PHE A 127 -12.17 2.79 10.09
C PHE A 127 -13.12 1.65 9.70
N VAL A 128 -12.82 0.95 8.60
CA VAL A 128 -13.66 -0.17 8.16
C VAL A 128 -13.62 -1.23 9.27
N GLY A 129 -14.69 -1.30 10.06
CA GLY A 129 -14.89 -2.23 11.17
C GLY A 129 -15.50 -1.54 12.39
N GLU A 130 -16.77 -1.80 12.67
CA GLU A 130 -17.32 -1.57 14.01
C GLU A 130 -16.54 -2.45 15.01
N GLY A 131 -15.79 -1.84 15.92
CA GLY A 131 -14.87 -2.49 16.87
C GLY A 131 -13.39 -2.15 16.59
N GLU A 132 -12.50 -2.28 17.58
CA GLU A 132 -11.06 -1.98 17.39
C GLU A 132 -10.44 -2.92 16.32
N PRO A 133 -10.21 -2.46 15.07
CA PRO A 133 -9.82 -3.32 13.95
C PRO A 133 -8.33 -3.71 14.01
N PHE A 134 -7.62 -3.18 15.01
CA PHE A 134 -6.17 -3.25 15.10
C PHE A 134 -5.71 -4.04 16.32
N GLU A 135 -4.75 -4.93 16.11
CA GLU A 135 -3.93 -5.49 17.17
C GLU A 135 -2.73 -4.60 17.43
N VAL A 136 -2.50 -4.26 18.70
CA VAL A 136 -1.29 -3.54 19.13
C VAL A 136 -0.21 -4.57 19.42
N ARG A 137 0.89 -4.52 18.66
CA ARG A 137 2.05 -5.37 18.88
C ARG A 137 2.88 -4.90 20.07
N ALA A 138 3.76 -5.76 20.58
CA ALA A 138 4.67 -5.44 21.69
C ALA A 138 5.57 -4.22 21.42
N ASP A 139 5.80 -3.88 20.15
CA ASP A 139 6.57 -2.70 19.72
C ASP A 139 5.74 -1.40 19.65
N GLY A 140 4.44 -1.47 19.97
CA GLY A 140 3.49 -0.36 19.93
C GLY A 140 2.88 -0.07 18.55
N THR A 141 3.20 -0.87 17.51
CA THR A 141 2.59 -0.70 16.19
C THR A 141 1.18 -1.30 16.13
N LYS A 142 0.28 -0.63 15.41
CA LYS A 142 -1.10 -1.10 15.18
C LYS A 142 -1.19 -1.83 13.84
N CYS A 143 -1.70 -3.07 13.83
CA CYS A 143 -1.84 -3.88 12.61
C CYS A 143 -3.28 -4.37 12.45
N LEU A 144 -3.79 -4.45 11.22
CA LEU A 144 -5.13 -4.99 10.96
C LEU A 144 -5.21 -6.47 11.38
N ARG A 145 -6.33 -6.88 11.99
CA ARG A 145 -6.65 -8.29 12.22
C ARG A 145 -6.89 -9.00 10.88
N GLY A 146 -6.24 -10.16 10.67
CA GLY A 146 -6.31 -10.94 9.42
C GLY A 146 -7.68 -11.54 9.14
#